data_AF-B7C7K2-F1
#
_entry.id   AF-B7C7K2-F1
#
_cell.length_a   1.000
_cell.length_b   1.000
_cell.length_c   1.000
_cell.angle_alpha   90.00
_cell.angle_beta   90.00
_cell.angle_gamma   90.00
#
_symmetry.space_group_name_H-M   'P 1'
#
loop_
_entity.id
_entity.type
_entity.pdbx_description
1 polymer ?
#
loop_
_entity_poly.entity_id
_entity_poly.type
_entity_poly.pdbx_seq_one_letter_code
_entity_poly.pdbx_strand_id
1 'polypeptide(L)' 'MKYNIVPFIVPFIIDDHLKMFYYRGLKEWDYGKGDLMDTCLSAQDTYKAYLDYFRIAYENNKSN' A
#
# COMPACT_ATOMS: atom_id res chain seq x y z
N MET A 1 25.56 11.07 6.90
CA MET A 1 24.48 10.79 5.93
C MET A 1 23.32 10.19 6.70
N LYS A 2 22.23 10.95 6.88
CA LYS A 2 20.99 10.39 7.47
C LYS A 2 20.40 9.45 6.42
N TYR A 3 20.30 8.17 6.73
CA TYR A 3 19.49 7.26 5.92
C TYR A 3 18.07 7.84 5.92
N ASN A 4 17.54 8.19 4.74
CA ASN A 4 16.15 8.62 4.58
C ASN A 4 15.27 7.38 4.78
N ILE A 5 15.09 6.99 6.04
CA ILE A 5 14.15 5.95 6.44
C ILE A 5 12.76 6.57 6.29
N VAL A 6 11.95 6.03 5.38
CA VAL A 6 10.54 6.40 5.26
C VAL A 6 9.78 5.89 6.50
N PRO A 7 8.61 6.45 6.84
CA PRO A 7 7.94 6.17 8.10
C PRO A 7 7.57 4.68 8.24
N PHE A 8 7.27 4.27 9.48
CA PHE A 8 6.84 2.93 9.87
C PHE A 8 5.67 2.36 9.03
N ILE A 9 4.94 3.22 8.32
CA ILE A 9 3.80 2.88 7.48
C ILE A 9 4.14 3.19 6.02
N VAL A 10 4.12 2.17 5.17
CA VAL A 10 4.25 2.32 3.72
C VAL A 10 2.96 2.91 3.13
N PRO A 11 3.01 4.01 2.36
CA PRO A 11 1.81 4.55 1.73
C PRO A 11 1.35 3.67 0.55
N PHE A 12 0.11 3.86 0.12
CA PHE A 12 -0.44 3.22 -1.07
C PHE A 12 -0.82 4.26 -2.11
N ILE A 13 -0.67 3.92 -3.39
CA ILE A 13 -1.13 4.74 -4.51
C ILE A 13 -2.15 3.93 -5.30
N ILE A 14 -3.38 4.45 -5.41
CA ILE A 14 -4.42 3.83 -6.22
C ILE A 14 -4.20 4.25 -7.67
N ASP A 15 -3.67 3.34 -8.47
CA ASP A 15 -3.56 3.49 -9.92
C ASP A 15 -4.93 3.25 -10.61
N ASP A 16 -4.99 3.49 -11.91
CA ASP A 16 -6.25 3.40 -12.66
C ASP A 16 -6.79 1.97 -12.74
N HIS A 17 -5.93 0.95 -12.61
CA HIS A 17 -6.33 -0.46 -12.59
C HIS A 17 -6.96 -0.86 -11.24
N LEU A 18 -6.49 -0.29 -10.13
CA LEU A 18 -7.02 -0.51 -8.79
C LEU A 18 -8.24 0.35 -8.48
N LYS A 19 -8.47 1.41 -9.24
CA LYS A 19 -9.52 2.41 -9.02
C LYS A 19 -10.92 1.81 -8.86
N MET A 20 -11.30 0.86 -9.70
CA MET A 20 -12.61 0.20 -9.62
C MET A 20 -12.76 -0.59 -8.32
N PHE A 21 -11.73 -1.34 -7.94
CA PHE A 21 -11.71 -2.15 -6.70
C PHE A 21 -11.73 -1.25 -5.47
N TYR A 22 -11.00 -0.15 -5.49
CA TYR A 22 -11.00 0.84 -4.41
C TYR A 22 -12.40 1.45 -4.20
N TYR A 23 -13.06 1.89 -5.28
CA TYR A 23 -14.42 2.43 -5.17
C TYR A 23 -15.45 1.38 -4.76
N ARG A 24 -15.33 0.14 -5.23
CA ARG A 24 -16.18 -0.96 -4.78
C ARG A 24 -15.99 -1.23 -3.29
N GLY A 25 -14.74 -1.36 -2.84
CA GLY A 25 -14.40 -1.58 -1.43
C GLY A 25 -14.89 -0.45 -0.51
N LEU A 26 -14.85 0.81 -0.96
CA LEU A 26 -15.44 1.93 -0.22
C LEU A 26 -16.96 1.81 -0.10
N LYS A 27 -17.65 1.42 -1.18
CA LYS A 27 -19.11 1.22 -1.18
C LYS A 27 -19.52 0.05 -0.28
N GLU A 28 -18.70 -0.99 -0.20
CA GLU A 28 -18.99 -2.22 0.52
C GLU A 28 -18.39 -2.25 1.93
N TRP A 29 -17.75 -1.16 2.37
CA TRP A 29 -17.03 -1.08 3.64
C TRP A 29 -17.83 -1.56 4.86
N ASP A 30 -19.13 -1.25 4.89
CA ASP A 30 -20.01 -1.63 5.99
C ASP A 30 -20.40 -3.12 5.96
N TYR A 31 -20.28 -3.78 4.81
CA TYR A 31 -20.66 -5.17 4.58
C TYR A 31 -19.45 -6.13 4.56
N GLY A 32 -18.26 -5.61 4.22
CA GLY A 32 -17.02 -6.39 4.17
C GLY A 32 -15.81 -5.50 3.92
N LYS A 33 -14.90 -5.44 4.91
CA LYS A 33 -13.69 -4.59 4.86
C LYS A 33 -12.51 -5.21 4.11
N GLY A 34 -12.59 -6.50 3.79
CA GLY A 34 -11.49 -7.27 3.17
C GLY A 34 -11.08 -6.70 1.82
N ASP A 35 -12.03 -6.46 0.92
CA ASP A 35 -11.79 -5.97 -0.43
C ASP A 35 -11.04 -4.62 -0.46
N LEU A 36 -11.41 -3.68 0.42
CA LEU A 36 -10.72 -2.39 0.48
C LEU A 36 -9.30 -2.55 1.06
N MET A 37 -9.15 -3.36 2.10
CA MET A 37 -7.86 -3.61 2.73
C MET A 37 -6.88 -4.29 1.75
N ASP A 38 -7.33 -5.32 1.04
CA ASP A 38 -6.52 -6.04 0.05
C ASP A 38 -6.13 -5.14 -1.13
N THR A 39 -7.02 -4.23 -1.53
CA THR A 39 -6.73 -3.21 -2.54
C THR A 39 -5.63 -2.26 -2.05
N CYS A 40 -5.72 -1.78 -0.80
CA CYS A 40 -4.70 -0.93 -0.20
C CYS A 40 -3.35 -1.65 -0.07
N LEU A 41 -3.33 -2.91 0.38
CA LEU A 41 -2.11 -3.73 0.48
C LEU A 41 -1.45 -3.95 -0.87
N SER A 42 -2.23 -4.27 -1.91
CA SER A 42 -1.73 -4.42 -3.28
C SER A 42 -1.12 -3.12 -3.79
N ALA A 43 -1.76 -1.97 -3.53
CA ALA A 43 -1.24 -0.66 -3.86
C ALA A 43 0.02 -0.29 -3.06
N GLN A 44 0.18 -0.77 -1.82
CA GLN A 44 1.43 -0.61 -1.06
C GLN A 44 2.57 -1.40 -1.72
N ASP A 45 2.32 -2.58 -2.28
CA ASP A 45 3.36 -3.37 -2.93
C ASP A 45 3.95 -2.68 -4.16
N THR A 46 3.13 -2.01 -4.96
CA THR A 46 3.63 -1.14 -6.04
C THR A 46 4.49 0.00 -5.49
N TYR A 47 4.09 0.61 -4.36
CA TYR A 47 4.90 1.66 -3.73
C TYR A 47 6.23 1.12 -3.20
N LYS A 48 6.24 -0.08 -2.59
CA LYS A 48 7.48 -0.76 -2.16
C LYS A 48 8.42 -0.98 -3.33
N ALA A 49 7.90 -1.41 -4.48
CA ALA A 49 8.71 -1.57 -5.69
C ALA A 49 9.36 -0.24 -6.14
N TYR A 50 8.66 0.89 -6.01
CA TYR A 50 9.27 2.21 -6.24
C TYR A 50 10.33 2.55 -5.20
N LEU A 51 10.09 2.29 -3.92
CA LEU A 51 11.10 2.49 -2.86
C LEU A 51 12.35 1.64 -3.11
N ASP A 52 12.18 0.38 -3.49
CA ASP A 52 13.27 -0.54 -3.87
C ASP A 52 14.05 -0.01 -5.07
N TYR A 53 13.34 0.45 -6.11
CA TYR A 53 13.95 1.06 -7.29
C TYR A 53 14.84 2.27 -6.93
N PHE A 54 14.37 3.13 -6.03
CA PHE A 54 15.14 4.30 -5.55
C PHE A 54 16.09 3.99 -4.39
N ARG A 55 16.18 2.72 -3.94
CA ARG A 55 17.00 2.25 -2.81
C ARG A 55 16.69 2.99 -1.50
N ILE A 56 15.42 3.30 -1.28
CA ILE A 56 14.94 3.93 -0.06
C ILE A 56 14.55 2.83 0.93
N ALA A 57 15.17 2.83 2.10
CA ALA A 57 14.87 1.84 3.15
C ALA A 57 13.51 2.13 3.82
N TYR A 58 12.73 1.07 4.04
CA TYR A 58 11.45 1.10 4.73
C TYR A 58 11.33 -0.11 5.66
N GLU A 59 10.57 0.04 6.75
CA GLU A 59 10.32 -1.09 7.66
C GLU A 59 9.27 -2.04 7.06
N ASN A 60 9.66 -3.29 6.85
CA ASN A 60 8.74 -4.36 6.48
C ASN A 60 8.11 -4.92 7.74
N ASN A 61 6.85 -4.60 8.00
CA ASN A 61 6.00 -5.26 9.02
C ASN A 61 5.61 -6.70 8.60
N LYS A 62 6.56 -7.49 8.07
CA LYS A 62 6.40 -8.94 7.99
C LYS A 62 6.86 -9.51 9.33
N SER A 63 5.96 -9.47 10.30
CA SER A 63 6.09 -10.30 11.50
C SER A 63 6.13 -11.76 11.04
N ASN A 64 7.23 -12.45 11.35
CA ASN A 64 7.37 -13.90 11.22
C ASN A 64 6.24 -14.64 11.93
#